data_AF-A0A958ISJ7-F1
#
_entry.id   AF-A0A958ISJ7-F1
#
_cell.length_a   1.000
_cell.length_b   1.000
_cell.length_c   1.000
_cell.angle_alpha   90.00
_cell.angle_beta   90.00
_cell.angle_gamma   90.00
#
_symmetry.space_group_name_H-M   'P 1'
#
loop_
_entity.id
_entity.type
_entity.pdbx_description
1 polymer ?
#
loop_
_entity_poly.entity_id
_entity_poly.type
_entity_poly.pdbx_seq_one_letter_code
_entity_poly.pdbx_strand_id
1 'polypeptide(L)'
;MFAKLLFLFIAIPLAELALLVKLGEVLGFWPTIGLVIVTGILGASLAKAQGFMIYARIQQELAAGRMPTGELLDGLLILIGGIVLLTPGLLTDLCGFALLIPPLR
;
A
#
# COMPACT_ATOMS: atom_id res chain seq x y z
N MET A 1 -5.43 -19.26 -17.34
CA MET A 1 -5.06 -18.49 -16.13
C MET A 1 -4.37 -17.18 -16.50
N PHE A 2 -3.39 -17.20 -17.40
CA PHE A 2 -2.69 -15.99 -17.89
C PHE A 2 -3.63 -14.86 -18.39
N ALA A 3 -4.61 -15.17 -19.23
CA ALA A 3 -5.57 -14.18 -19.73
C ALA A 3 -6.39 -13.48 -18.62
N LYS A 4 -6.69 -14.18 -17.52
CA LYS A 4 -7.41 -13.60 -16.37
C LYS A 4 -6.54 -12.61 -15.62
N LEU A 5 -5.26 -12.95 -15.39
CA LEU A 5 -4.29 -12.06 -14.75
C LEU A 5 -4.01 -10.82 -15.61
N LEU A 6 -3.87 -11.01 -16.92
CA LEU A 6 -3.66 -9.93 -17.87
C LEU A 6 -4.87 -8.98 -17.92
N PHE A 7 -6.09 -9.54 -17.89
CA PHE A 7 -7.31 -8.73 -17.79
C PHE A 7 -7.35 -7.92 -16.49
N LEU A 8 -7.06 -8.53 -15.34
CA LEU A 8 -7.02 -7.82 -14.06
C LEU A 8 -5.98 -6.69 -14.06
N PHE A 9 -4.79 -6.98 -14.59
CA PHE A 9 -3.68 -6.03 -14.67
C PHE A 9 -3.99 -4.82 -15.57
N ILE A 10 -4.83 -4.98 -16.59
CA ILE A 10 -5.26 -3.87 -17.45
C ILE A 10 -6.47 -3.16 -16.86
N ALA A 11 -7.45 -3.91 -16.37
CA ALA A 11 -8.72 -3.37 -15.90
C ALA A 11 -8.57 -2.52 -14.63
N ILE A 12 -7.69 -2.91 -13.70
CA ILE A 12 -7.48 -2.19 -12.45
C ILE A 12 -6.92 -0.77 -12.71
N PRO A 13 -5.79 -0.58 -13.42
CA PRO A 13 -5.27 0.76 -13.72
C PRO A 13 -6.24 1.60 -14.56
N LEU A 14 -6.98 0.98 -15.49
CA LEU A 14 -8.00 1.70 -16.26
C LEU A 14 -9.11 2.24 -15.36
N ALA A 15 -9.60 1.43 -14.43
CA ALA A 15 -10.61 1.83 -13.47
C ALA A 15 -10.11 2.96 -12.56
N GLU A 16 -8.86 2.89 -12.10
CA GLU A 16 -8.24 3.93 -11.29
C GLU A 16 -8.09 5.25 -12.05
N LEU A 17 -7.63 5.19 -13.30
CA LEU A 17 -7.50 6.39 -14.13
C LEU A 17 -8.86 7.03 -14.37
N ALA A 18 -9.90 6.23 -14.65
CA ALA A 18 -11.27 6.73 -14.80
C ALA A 18 -11.79 7.39 -13.51
N LEU A 19 -11.51 6.80 -12.35
CA LEU A 19 -11.85 7.36 -11.04
C LEU A 19 -11.14 8.68 -10.78
N LEU A 20 -9.83 8.76 -11.05
CA LEU A 20 -9.04 9.99 -10.87
C LEU A 20 -9.50 11.11 -11.80
N VAL A 21 -9.82 10.80 -13.06
CA VAL A 21 -10.38 11.77 -14.01
C VAL A 21 -11.72 12.30 -13.50
N LYS A 22 -12.61 11.41 -13.06
CA LYS A 22 -13.93 11.80 -12.54
C LYS A 22 -13.81 12.60 -11.23
N LEU A 23 -12.86 12.26 -10.37
CA LEU A 23 -12.53 13.06 -9.19
C LEU A 23 -12.03 14.46 -9.59
N GLY A 24 -11.18 14.53 -10.60
CA GLY A 24 -10.66 15.77 -11.17
C GLY A 24 -11.74 16.68 -11.75
N GLU A 25 -12.80 16.11 -12.32
CA GLU A 25 -13.96 16.86 -12.82
C GLU A 25 -14.81 17.45 -11.68
N VAL A 26 -14.94 16.74 -10.56
CA VAL A 26 -15.77 17.18 -9.41
C VAL A 26 -15.01 18.12 -8.48
N LEU A 27 -13.76 17.80 -8.15
CA LEU A 27 -12.93 18.52 -7.17
C LEU A 27 -11.99 19.54 -7.83
N GLY A 28 -11.74 19.42 -9.14
CA GLY A 28 -10.72 20.18 -9.84
C GLY A 28 -9.35 19.49 -9.82
N PHE A 29 -8.49 19.89 -10.77
CA PHE A 29 -7.16 19.30 -10.96
C PHE A 29 -6.26 19.46 -9.73
N TRP A 30 -6.09 20.69 -9.22
CA TRP A 30 -5.18 20.96 -8.10
C TRP A 30 -5.58 20.26 -6.80
N PRO A 31 -6.87 20.25 -6.37
CA PRO A 31 -7.29 19.49 -5.20
C PRO A 31 -7.10 17.98 -5.36
N THR A 32 -7.30 17.43 -6.57
CA THR A 32 -7.10 16.00 -6.85
C THR A 32 -5.63 15.61 -6.73
N ILE A 33 -4.71 16.41 -7.27
CA ILE A 33 -3.27 16.21 -7.10
C ILE A 33 -2.88 16.31 -5.62
N GLY A 34 -3.40 17.31 -4.90
CA GLY A 34 -3.18 17.45 -3.46
C GLY A 34 -3.64 16.23 -2.68
N LEU A 35 -4.81 15.67 -3.00
CA LEU A 35 -5.35 14.48 -2.36
C LEU A 35 -4.44 13.27 -2.57
N VAL A 36 -4.00 13.01 -3.81
CA VAL A 36 -3.08 11.92 -4.14
C VAL A 36 -1.74 12.06 -3.41
N ILE A 37 -1.20 13.29 -3.32
CA ILE A 37 0.05 13.53 -2.58
C ILE A 37 -0.16 13.25 -1.09
N VAL A 38 -1.27 13.70 -0.52
CA VAL A 38 -1.58 13.47 0.90
C VAL A 38 -1.76 11.99 1.19
N THR A 39 -2.51 11.24 0.36
CA THR A 39 -2.69 9.80 0.56
C THR A 39 -1.37 9.05 0.42
N GLY A 40 -0.55 9.38 -0.57
CA GLY A 40 0.78 8.80 -0.73
C GLY A 40 1.73 9.09 0.45
N ILE A 41 1.74 10.32 0.97
CA ILE A 41 2.53 10.67 2.16
C ILE A 41 2.04 9.90 3.39
N LEU A 42 0.72 9.83 3.60
CA LEU A 42 0.14 9.10 4.73
C LEU A 42 0.49 7.62 4.64
N GLY A 43 0.29 7.00 3.47
CA GLY A 43 0.62 5.60 3.22
C GLY A 43 2.10 5.29 3.45
N ALA A 44 3.00 6.11 2.88
CA ALA A 44 4.45 5.97 3.06
C ALA A 44 4.86 6.17 4.53
N SER A 45 4.27 7.13 5.24
CA SER A 45 4.58 7.38 6.65
C SER A 45 4.16 6.19 7.54
N LEU A 46 3.03 5.57 7.23
CA LEU A 46 2.49 4.44 7.97
C LEU A 46 3.30 3.16 7.69
N ALA A 47 3.65 2.90 6.43
CA ALA A 47 4.56 1.82 6.05
C ALA A 47 5.94 1.98 6.72
N LYS A 48 6.48 3.21 6.78
CA LYS A 48 7.73 3.50 7.49
C LYS A 48 7.62 3.18 8.99
N ALA A 49 6.56 3.64 9.66
CA ALA A 49 6.36 3.40 11.08
C ALA A 49 6.24 1.91 11.41
N GLN A 50 5.47 1.15 10.62
CA GLN A 50 5.34 -0.28 10.80
C GLN A 50 6.64 -1.03 10.47
N GLY A 51 7.36 -0.61 9.42
CA GLY A 51 8.65 -1.19 9.05
C GLY A 51 9.68 -1.11 10.18
N PHE A 52 9.76 0.03 10.89
CA PHE A 52 10.63 0.16 12.06
C PHE A 52 10.24 -0.78 13.21
N MET A 53 8.94 -0.90 13.49
CA MET A 53 8.43 -1.79 14.54
C MET A 53 8.76 -3.26 14.25
N ILE A 54 8.59 -3.69 13.00
CA ILE A 54 8.91 -5.06 12.57
C ILE A 54 10.42 -5.31 12.62
N TYR A 55 11.21 -4.37 12.13
CA TYR A 55 12.66 -4.47 12.19
C TYR A 55 13.17 -4.67 13.63
N ALA A 56 12.61 -3.92 14.59
CA ALA A 56 12.95 -4.08 16.00
C ALA A 56 12.59 -5.49 16.54
N ARG A 57 11.42 -6.04 16.14
CA ARG A 57 11.01 -7.40 16.53
C ARG A 57 11.90 -8.48 15.91
N ILE A 58 12.26 -8.34 14.63
CA ILE A 58 13.21 -9.24 13.95
C ILE A 58 14.53 -9.28 14.73
N GLN A 59 15.06 -8.12 15.12
CA GLN A 59 16.30 -8.05 15.90
C GLN A 59 16.17 -8.72 17.28
N GLN A 60 15.03 -8.55 17.95
CA GLN A 60 14.77 -9.20 19.25
C GLN A 60 14.69 -10.73 19.14
N GLU A 61 13.98 -11.25 18.14
CA GLU A 61 13.85 -12.70 17.92
C GLU A 61 15.19 -13.34 17.54
N LEU A 62 15.97 -12.68 16.68
CA LEU A 62 17.32 -13.12 16.32
C LEU A 62 18.26 -13.12 17.53
N ALA A 63 18.19 -12.07 18.37
CA ALA A 63 18.97 -12.01 19.62
C ALA A 63 18.55 -13.10 20.62
N ALA A 64 17.29 -13.55 20.59
CA ALA A 64 16.78 -14.66 21.37
C ALA A 64 17.09 -16.05 20.75
N GLY A 65 17.80 -16.11 19.63
CA GLY A 65 18.15 -17.35 18.93
C GLY A 65 16.97 -18.03 18.23
N ARG A 66 15.86 -17.32 18.01
CA ARG A 66 14.65 -17.82 17.32
C ARG A 66 14.64 -17.30 15.87
N MET A 67 14.07 -18.08 14.96
CA MET A 67 13.85 -17.62 13.57
C MET A 67 12.57 -16.77 13.48
N PRO A 68 12.65 -15.50 13.03
CA PRO A 68 11.51 -14.59 12.95
C PRO A 68 10.69 -14.77 11.66
N THR A 69 10.17 -15.98 11.41
CA THR A 69 9.50 -16.29 10.13
C THR A 69 8.22 -15.46 9.93
N GLY A 70 7.46 -15.20 11.00
CA GLY A 70 6.23 -14.39 10.93
C GLY A 70 6.52 -12.92 10.67
N GLU A 71 7.52 -12.37 11.35
CA GLU A 71 7.92 -10.97 11.23
C GLU A 71 8.52 -10.67 9.85
N LEU A 72 9.20 -11.65 9.24
CA LEU A 72 9.69 -11.53 7.86
C LEU A 72 8.53 -11.46 6.84
N LEU A 73 7.48 -12.26 7.03
CA LEU A 73 6.27 -12.21 6.21
C LEU A 73 5.54 -10.86 6.39
N ASP A 74 5.36 -10.42 7.63
CA ASP A 74 4.76 -9.12 7.90
C ASP A 74 5.59 -7.97 7.31
N GLY A 75 6.93 -8.06 7.40
CA GLY A 75 7.84 -7.08 6.80
C GLY A 75 7.71 -7.02 5.27
N LEU A 76 7.55 -8.18 4.62
CA LEU A 76 7.28 -8.26 3.19
C LEU A 76 5.93 -7.64 2.82
N LEU A 77 4.87 -7.90 3.60
CA LEU A 77 3.54 -7.32 3.38
C LEU A 77 3.55 -5.79 3.52
N ILE A 78 4.28 -5.25 4.51
CA ILE A 78 4.47 -3.80 4.66
C ILE A 78 5.21 -3.21 3.45
N LEU A 79 6.26 -3.89 2.96
CA LEU A 79 7.00 -3.44 1.79
C LEU A 79 6.11 -3.40 0.54
N ILE A 80 5.35 -4.47 0.30
CA ILE A 80 4.41 -4.55 -0.82
C ILE A 80 3.34 -3.47 -0.69
N GLY A 81 2.73 -3.33 0.50
CA GLY A 81 1.73 -2.28 0.78
C GLY A 81 2.28 -0.87 0.56
N GLY A 82 3.51 -0.61 1.01
CA GLY A 82 4.19 0.67 0.80
C GLY A 82 4.47 0.97 -0.68
N ILE A 83 4.90 -0.02 -1.46
CA ILE A 83 5.09 0.13 -2.92
C ILE A 83 3.75 0.41 -3.60
N VAL A 84 2.68 -0.29 -3.21
CA VAL A 84 1.33 -0.10 -3.76
C VAL A 84 0.77 1.29 -3.43
N LEU A 85 1.03 1.83 -2.23
CA LEU A 85 0.61 3.17 -1.81
C LEU A 85 1.41 4.31 -2.46
N LEU A 86 2.58 4.01 -3.02
CA LEU A 86 3.35 4.97 -3.81
C LEU A 86 2.81 5.11 -5.23
N THR A 87 2.11 4.09 -5.74
CA THR A 87 1.34 4.19 -6.98
C THR A 87 0.08 5.01 -6.74
N PRO A 88 -0.09 6.17 -7.39
CA PRO A 88 -1.26 7.02 -7.19
C PRO A 88 -2.51 6.35 -7.76
N GLY A 89 -3.31 5.72 -6.90
CA GLY A 89 -4.59 5.14 -7.27
C GLY A 89 -5.52 5.06 -6.06
N LEU A 90 -6.75 5.59 -6.19
CA LEU A 90 -7.71 5.60 -5.08
C LEU A 90 -8.04 4.19 -4.57
N LEU A 91 -8.06 3.20 -5.46
CA LEU A 91 -8.35 1.80 -5.13
C LEU A 91 -7.13 1.12 -4.52
N THR A 92 -5.93 1.34 -5.09
CA THR A 92 -4.66 0.87 -4.54
C THR A 92 -4.35 1.49 -3.18
N ASP A 93 -4.72 2.75 -2.94
CA ASP A 93 -4.62 3.40 -1.64
C ASP A 93 -5.52 2.71 -0.61
N LEU A 94 -6.79 2.44 -0.95
CA LEU A 94 -7.72 1.73 -0.06
C LEU A 94 -7.25 0.29 0.25
N CYS A 95 -6.77 -0.43 -0.77
CA CYS A 95 -6.20 -1.77 -0.58
C CYS A 95 -4.91 -1.73 0.24
N GLY A 96 -4.04 -0.74 0.01
CA GLY A 96 -2.81 -0.52 0.76
C GLY A 96 -3.09 -0.18 2.21
N PHE A 97 -4.06 0.69 2.50
CA PHE A 97 -4.52 0.95 3.85
C PHE A 97 -5.13 -0.29 4.51
N ALA A 98 -5.95 -1.07 3.80
CA ALA A 98 -6.53 -2.29 4.35
C ALA A 98 -5.45 -3.31 4.77
N LEU A 99 -4.41 -3.49 3.96
CA LEU A 99 -3.27 -4.37 4.28
C LEU A 99 -2.42 -3.86 5.45
N LEU A 100 -2.38 -2.55 5.65
CA LEU A 100 -1.65 -1.93 6.76
C LEU A 100 -2.46 -1.87 8.06
N ILE A 101 -3.78 -2.08 8.04
CA ILE A 101 -4.62 -2.02 9.24
C ILE A 101 -4.63 -3.39 9.95
N PRO A 102 -4.18 -3.49 11.22
CA PRO A 102 -4.01 -4.75 11.93
C PRO A 102 -5.21 -5.72 12.02
N PRO A 103 -6.46 -5.26 12.21
CA PRO A 103 -7.62 -6.16 12.18
C PRO A 103 -8.02 -6.67 10.78
N LEU A 104 -7.37 -6.16 9.71
CA LEU A 104 -7.66 -6.50 8.31
C LEU A 104 -6.53 -7.28 7.62
N ARG A 105 -5.41 -7.52 8.30
CA ARG A 105 -4.29 -8.38 7.85
C ARG A 105 -4.36 -9.76 8.51
#